data_AF-A0A239DNX6-F1
#
_entry.id   AF-A0A239DNX6-F1
#
_cell.length_a   1.000
_cell.length_b   1.000
_cell.length_c   1.000
_cell.angle_alpha   90.00
_cell.angle_beta   90.00
_cell.angle_gamma   90.00
#
_symmetry.space_group_name_H-M   'P 1'
#
loop_
_entity.id
_entity.type
_entity.pdbx_description
1 polymer ?
#
loop_
_entity_poly.entity_id
_entity_poly.type
_entity_poly.pdbx_seq_one_letter_code
_entity_poly.pdbx_strand_id
1 'polypeptide(L)' 'MTNDEWQALATREAAKAIGQWLEGRGRLHQPISVLTLTELEAMAANAVARFVVLAAQRIRDKPNDSQDLTRLLLG' A
#
# COMPACT_ATOMS: atom_id res chain seq x y z
N MET A 1 -13.01 2.80 -12.35
CA MET A 1 -11.99 1.75 -12.56
C MET A 1 -12.66 0.42 -12.33
N THR A 2 -12.24 -0.65 -13.01
CA THR A 2 -12.74 -2.00 -12.72
C THR A 2 -12.13 -2.52 -11.41
N ASN A 3 -12.73 -3.57 -10.83
CA ASN A 3 -12.21 -4.19 -9.61
C ASN A 3 -10.77 -4.72 -9.80
N ASP A 4 -10.44 -5.17 -11.01
CA ASP A 4 -9.10 -5.67 -11.36
C ASP A 4 -8.07 -4.52 -11.42
N GLU A 5 -8.44 -3.37 -11.99
CA GLU A 5 -7.60 -2.17 -12.00
C GLU A 5 -7.32 -1.67 -10.57
N TRP A 6 -8.31 -1.80 -9.69
CA TRP A 6 -8.19 -1.49 -8.27
C TRP A 6 -7.20 -2.39 -7.56
N GLN A 7 -7.37 -3.70 -7.71
CA GLN A 7 -6.48 -4.69 -7.10
C GLN A 7 -5.04 -4.51 -7.61
N ALA A 8 -4.85 -4.24 -8.90
CA ALA A 8 -3.54 -4.00 -9.48
C ALA A 8 -2.86 -2.74 -8.90
N LEU A 9 -3.59 -1.63 -8.75
CA LEU A 9 -3.06 -0.40 -8.16
C LEU A 9 -2.67 -0.61 -6.69
N ALA A 10 -3.57 -1.18 -5.89
CA ALA A 10 -3.30 -1.45 -4.47
C ALA A 10 -2.10 -2.39 -4.29
N THR A 11 -2.03 -3.46 -5.10
CA THR A 11 -0.89 -4.38 -5.11
C THR A 11 0.42 -3.68 -5.47
N ARG A 12 0.39 -2.79 -6.46
CA ARG A 12 1.59 -2.03 -6.88
C ARG A 12 2.09 -1.09 -5.79
N GLU A 13 1.20 -0.36 -5.12
CA GLU A 13 1.59 0.55 -4.04
C GLU A 13 2.06 -0.20 -2.79
N ALA A 14 1.41 -1.33 -2.46
CA ALA A 14 1.86 -2.21 -1.39
C ALA A 14 3.27 -2.77 -1.68
N ALA A 15 3.52 -3.25 -2.90
CA ALA A 15 4.84 -3.74 -3.29
C ALA A 15 5.94 -2.67 -3.15
N LYS A 16 5.66 -1.42 -3.53
CA LYS A 16 6.61 -0.30 -3.33
C LYS A 16 6.90 -0.04 -1.86
N ALA A 17 5.86 0.02 -1.02
CA ALA A 17 6.01 0.24 0.41
C ALA A 17 6.83 -0.87 1.08
N ILE A 18 6.55 -2.12 0.73
CA ILE A 18 7.29 -3.30 1.17
C ILE A 18 8.77 -3.19 0.77
N GLY A 19 9.06 -2.83 -0.48
CA GLY A 19 10.44 -2.63 -0.96
C GLY A 19 11.19 -1.56 -0.17
N GLN A 20 10.57 -0.40 0.05
CA GLN A 20 11.15 0.69 0.84
C GLN A 20 11.42 0.28 2.29
N TRP A 21 10.49 -0.47 2.90
CA TRP A 21 10.67 -1.00 4.25
C TRP A 21 11.84 -1.98 4.32
N LEU A 22 11.98 -2.87 3.33
CA LEU A 22 13.09 -3.82 3.26
C LEU A 22 14.43 -3.13 3.06
N GLU A 23 14.49 -2.08 2.26
CA GLU A 23 15.70 -1.27 2.05
C GLU A 23 16.15 -0.58 3.34
N GLY A 24 15.24 0.07 4.07
CA GLY A 24 15.54 0.74 5.35
C GLY A 24 16.02 -0.20 6.45
N ARG A 25 15.71 -1.50 6.33
CA ARG A 25 16.14 -2.54 7.26
C ARG A 25 17.50 -3.17 6.91
N GLY A 26 18.08 -2.80 5.76
CA GLY A 26 19.36 -3.33 5.29
C GLY A 26 19.30 -4.18 4.02
N ARG A 27 18.11 -4.50 3.48
CA ARG A 27 17.81 -5.47 2.39
C ARG A 27 17.58 -6.91 2.87
N LEU A 28 17.10 -7.74 1.94
CA LEU A 28 17.03 -9.19 2.03
C LEU A 28 18.44 -9.82 1.98
N HIS A 29 19.28 -9.59 2.99
CA HIS A 29 20.43 -10.49 3.21
C HIS A 29 19.95 -11.90 3.57
N GLN A 30 18.68 -12.00 3.96
CA GLN A 30 18.02 -13.16 4.50
C GLN A 30 16.65 -13.31 3.81
N PRO A 31 16.13 -14.54 3.66
CA PRO A 31 14.80 -14.77 3.09
C PRO A 31 13.69 -14.05 3.86
N ILE A 32 12.60 -13.63 3.20
CA ILE A 32 11.43 -13.03 3.87
C ILE A 32 10.85 -13.95 4.95
N SER A 33 11.00 -15.27 4.80
CA SER A 33 10.51 -16.25 5.78
C SER A 33 11.19 -16.19 7.15
N VAL A 34 12.30 -15.46 7.30
CA VAL A 34 12.94 -15.25 8.61
C VAL A 34 12.27 -14.15 9.43
N LEU A 35 11.38 -13.36 8.82
CA LEU A 35 10.67 -12.29 9.50
C LEU A 35 9.74 -12.87 10.56
N THR A 36 9.73 -12.26 11.74
CA THR A 36 8.75 -12.58 12.77
C THR A 36 7.38 -12.02 12.41
N LEU A 37 6.32 -12.54 13.03
CA LEU A 37 4.96 -12.03 12.80
C LEU A 37 4.85 -10.51 13.01
N THR A 38 5.46 -9.98 14.08
CA THR A 38 5.47 -8.53 14.36
C THR A 38 6.11 -7.72 13.23
N GLU A 39 7.11 -8.27 12.56
CA GLU A 39 7.78 -7.59 11.45
C GLU A 39 6.95 -7.62 10.18
N LEU A 40 6.25 -8.74 9.94
CA LEU A 40 5.27 -8.87 8.88
C LEU A 40 4.09 -7.91 9.08
N GLU A 41 3.60 -7.77 10.32
CA GLU A 41 2.55 -6.82 10.69
C GLU A 41 3.01 -5.37 10.48
N ALA A 42 4.23 -5.02 10.88
CA ALA A 42 4.79 -3.69 10.66
C ALA A 42 4.92 -3.35 9.17
N MET A 43 5.33 -4.32 8.35
CA MET A 43 5.41 -4.19 6.90
C MET A 43 4.02 -4.00 6.27
N ALA A 44 3.03 -4.79 6.70
CA ALA A 44 1.65 -4.67 6.24
C ALA A 44 1.05 -3.31 6.63
N ALA A 45 1.25 -2.87 7.87
CA ALA A 45 0.78 -1.57 8.36
C ALA A 45 1.37 -0.41 7.54
N ASN A 46 2.67 -0.45 7.20
CA ASN A 46 3.30 0.56 6.36
C ASN A 46 2.70 0.59 4.94
N ALA A 47 2.49 -0.59 4.35
CA ALA A 47 1.88 -0.72 3.03
C ALA A 47 0.46 -0.16 2.98
N VAL A 48 -0.38 -0.50 3.97
CA VAL A 48 -1.74 0.03 4.09
C VAL A 48 -1.74 1.53 4.29
N ALA A 49 -0.91 2.05 5.21
CA ALA A 49 -0.82 3.48 5.46
C ALA A 49 -0.43 4.27 4.21
N ARG A 50 0.56 3.77 3.44
CA ARG A 50 0.97 4.39 2.17
C ARG A 50 -0.16 4.39 1.15
N PHE A 51 -0.88 3.28 1.01
CA PHE A 51 -2.05 3.20 0.13
C PHE A 51 -3.10 4.25 0.49
N VAL A 52 -3.47 4.36 1.78
CA VAL A 52 -4.46 5.35 2.26
C VAL A 52 -4.03 6.78 1.92
N VAL A 53 -2.77 7.14 2.17
CA VAL A 53 -2.26 8.49 1.88
C VAL A 53 -2.31 8.79 0.39
N LEU A 54 -1.86 7.87 -0.47
CA LEU A 54 -1.87 8.07 -1.92
C LEU A 54 -3.30 8.12 -2.49
N ALA A 55 -4.20 7.29 -1.96
CA ALA A 55 -5.61 7.31 -2.32
C ALA A 55 -6.27 8.64 -1.90
N ALA A 56 -6.00 9.14 -0.68
CA ALA A 56 -6.49 10.44 -0.23
C ALA A 56 -5.97 11.60 -1.09
N GLN A 57 -4.68 11.58 -1.47
CA GLN A 57 -4.11 12.55 -2.39
C GLN A 57 -4.82 12.51 -3.75
N ARG A 58 -5.09 11.31 -4.28
CA ARG A 58 -5.79 11.15 -5.55
C ARG A 58 -7.23 11.67 -5.50
N ILE A 59 -7.96 11.43 -4.41
CA ILE A 59 -9.30 12.00 -4.19
C ILE A 59 -9.24 13.52 -4.25
N ARG A 60 -8.28 14.13 -3.56
CA ARG A 60 -8.10 15.59 -3.55
C ARG A 60 -7.79 16.14 -4.94
N ASP A 61 -6.88 15.49 -5.66
CA ASP A 61 -6.36 16.01 -6.94
C ASP A 61 -7.30 15.70 -8.12
N LYS A 62 -8.07 14.62 -8.06
CA LYS A 62 -9.02 14.16 -9.10
C LYS A 62 -10.32 13.62 -8.48
N PRO A 63 -11.15 14.46 -7.85
CA PRO A 63 -12.32 14.01 -7.09
C PRO A 63 -13.35 13.28 -7.95
N ASN A 64 -13.60 13.77 -9.16
CA ASN A 64 -14.60 13.17 -10.07
C ASN A 64 -14.18 11.79 -10.60
N ASP A 65 -12.86 11.53 -10.69
CA ASP A 65 -12.30 10.26 -11.15
C ASP A 65 -12.04 9.27 -10.00
N SER A 66 -12.33 9.67 -8.76
CA SER A 66 -11.94 8.95 -7.54
C SER A 66 -13.13 8.54 -6.67
N GLN A 67 -14.35 8.48 -7.23
CA GLN A 67 -15.55 8.13 -6.47
C GLN A 67 -15.44 6.81 -5.71
N ASP A 68 -14.78 5.81 -6.28
CA ASP A 68 -14.55 4.52 -5.61
C ASP A 68 -13.62 4.65 -4.40
N LEU A 69 -12.57 5.49 -4.48
CA LEU A 69 -11.68 5.77 -3.34
C LEU A 69 -12.39 6.55 -2.24
N THR A 70 -13.21 7.52 -2.66
CA THR A 70 -14.06 8.28 -1.74
C THR A 70 -14.96 7.33 -0.97
N ARG A 71 -15.61 6.38 -1.65
CA ARG A 71 -16.45 5.36 -0.98
C ARG A 71 -15.64 4.44 -0.06
N LEU A 72 -14.50 3.94 -0.53
CA LEU A 72 -13.65 3.03 0.24
C LEU A 72 -13.11 3.67 1.53
N LEU A 73 -12.68 4.94 1.46
CA LEU A 73 -11.99 5.61 2.57
C LEU A 73 -12.91 6.48 3.44
N LEU A 74 -13.99 7.01 2.89
CA LEU A 74 -14.83 8.02 3.54
C LEU A 74 -16.29 7.56 3.74
N GLY A 75 -16.72 6.46 3.12
CA GLY A 75 -18.09 5.91 3.22
C GLY A 75 -19.07 6.52 2.23
#